data_AF-A0AAD4F5U5-F1
#
_entry.id   AF-A0AAD4F5U5-F1
#
_cell.length_a   1.000
_cell.length_b   1.000
_cell.length_c   1.000
_cell.angle_alpha   90.00
_cell.angle_beta   90.00
_cell.angle_gamma   90.00
#
_symmetry.space_group_name_H-M   'P 1'
#
loop_
_entity.id
_entity.type
_entity.pdbx_description
1 polymer ?
#
loop_
_entity_poly.entity_id
_entity_poly.type
_entity_poly.pdbx_seq_one_letter_code
_entity_poly.pdbx_strand_id
1 'polypeptide(L)'
;MAARPSLPYFAPAELLPAPLPTVAEILASTTRLSKEYEKPVVRVGEHFAVKFGGGVHLQEGENMLFVQQSTRIPVPKVYALFHDKETEMDFIVQEYIPGKDLDLIWGTLGTTEKQAIVSQLHRYLRELRSIPSPGYYGGLWKQPIRDYHFTVGNPGHEPDQDRAISGPHETEEQWAEAMFRCADRRTETERDRRMMSLVRRHYYAVFKGHEPVFTHGNILPRNLMLRDDGTVVIIDWERAGWYPSFWEYCCTVMLVKYIDDWGEWISEMLDDEYHAELGWMSNHRHAVVFYY
;
A
#
# COMPACT_ATOMS: atom_id res chain seq x y z
N MET A 1 -0.96 -9.47 -20.46
CA MET A 1 -0.52 -8.27 -19.71
C MET A 1 -1.75 -7.48 -19.36
N ALA A 2 -1.89 -7.03 -18.11
CA ALA A 2 -2.99 -6.16 -17.70
C ALA A 2 -2.90 -4.79 -18.40
N ALA A 3 -4.07 -4.25 -18.78
CA ALA A 3 -4.17 -2.96 -19.43
C ALA A 3 -4.40 -1.85 -18.40
N ARG A 4 -3.74 -0.70 -18.60
CA ARG A 4 -4.00 0.49 -17.81
C ARG A 4 -5.39 1.04 -18.16
N PRO A 5 -6.27 1.30 -17.19
CA PRO A 5 -7.55 1.96 -17.46
C PRO A 5 -7.33 3.40 -17.91
N SER A 6 -8.24 3.93 -18.73
CA SER A 6 -8.33 5.37 -18.95
C SER A 6 -8.98 6.05 -17.75
N LEU A 7 -8.50 7.24 -17.38
CA LEU A 7 -9.13 8.08 -16.37
C LEU A 7 -9.92 9.23 -17.03
N PRO A 8 -11.15 9.54 -16.56
CA PRO A 8 -11.86 8.85 -15.49
C PRO A 8 -12.27 7.42 -15.91
N TYR A 9 -12.27 6.51 -14.94
CA TYR A 9 -12.70 5.13 -15.12
C TYR A 9 -14.08 4.95 -14.50
N PHE A 10 -14.96 4.26 -15.22
CA PHE A 10 -16.25 3.80 -14.73
C PHE A 10 -16.44 2.35 -15.18
N ALA A 11 -16.80 1.47 -14.25
CA ALA A 11 -17.11 0.09 -14.58
C ALA A 11 -18.36 0.01 -15.48
N PRO A 12 -18.43 -0.97 -16.40
CA PRO A 12 -19.63 -1.24 -17.18
C PRO A 12 -20.87 -1.40 -16.29
N ALA A 13 -22.02 -0.90 -16.74
CA ALA A 13 -23.24 -0.83 -15.94
C ALA A 13 -23.72 -2.22 -15.47
N GLU A 14 -23.49 -3.25 -16.26
CA GLU A 14 -23.80 -4.65 -15.96
C GLU A 14 -22.96 -5.24 -14.82
N LEU A 15 -21.83 -4.61 -14.46
CA LEU A 15 -20.97 -5.03 -13.35
C LEU A 15 -21.27 -4.25 -12.06
N LEU A 16 -22.11 -3.21 -12.13
CA LEU A 16 -22.47 -2.40 -10.97
C LEU A 16 -23.52 -3.12 -10.11
N PRO A 17 -23.32 -3.22 -8.79
CA PRO A 17 -24.32 -3.80 -7.90
C PRO A 17 -25.54 -2.90 -7.69
N ALA A 18 -25.37 -1.59 -7.92
CA ALA A 18 -26.40 -0.54 -7.85
C ALA A 18 -25.91 0.67 -8.66
N PRO A 19 -26.76 1.69 -8.93
CA PRO A 19 -26.29 2.96 -9.50
C PRO A 19 -25.15 3.55 -8.68
N LEU A 20 -24.12 4.08 -9.37
CA LEU A 20 -22.99 4.74 -8.69
C LEU A 20 -23.49 5.92 -7.84
N PRO A 21 -22.96 6.11 -6.62
CA PRO A 21 -23.34 7.22 -5.78
C PRO A 21 -22.82 8.54 -6.38
N THR A 22 -23.66 9.57 -6.32
CA THR A 22 -23.29 10.94 -6.67
C THR A 22 -22.32 11.53 -5.66
N VAL A 23 -21.56 12.55 -6.05
CA VAL A 23 -20.68 13.31 -5.13
C VAL A 23 -21.47 13.83 -3.93
N ALA A 24 -22.69 14.33 -4.13
CA ALA A 24 -23.55 14.79 -3.05
C ALA A 24 -23.92 13.67 -2.06
N GLU A 25 -24.25 12.47 -2.54
CA GLU A 25 -24.54 11.31 -1.67
C GLU A 25 -23.30 10.83 -0.91
N ILE A 26 -22.13 10.87 -1.56
CA ILE A 26 -20.84 10.53 -0.92
C ILE A 26 -20.55 11.50 0.22
N LEU A 27 -20.62 12.81 -0.04
CA LEU A 27 -20.33 13.85 0.95
C LEU A 27 -21.37 13.90 2.08
N ALA A 28 -22.61 13.49 1.81
CA ALA A 28 -23.68 13.43 2.80
C ALA A 28 -23.65 12.15 3.67
N SER A 29 -22.83 11.15 3.34
CA SER A 29 -22.78 9.91 4.10
C SER A 29 -22.23 10.13 5.52
N THR A 30 -22.99 9.65 6.51
CA THR A 30 -22.60 9.69 7.93
C THR A 30 -21.91 8.40 8.37
N THR A 31 -21.83 7.38 7.51
CA THR A 31 -21.22 6.09 7.85
C THR A 31 -19.74 6.09 7.44
N ARG A 32 -18.89 6.65 8.30
CA ARG A 32 -17.44 6.63 8.10
C ARG A 32 -16.87 5.25 8.44
N LEU A 33 -16.01 4.74 7.56
CA LEU A 33 -15.30 3.47 7.70
C LEU A 33 -13.85 3.67 8.15
N SER A 34 -13.20 4.78 7.76
CA SER A 34 -11.84 5.11 8.18
C SER A 34 -11.80 5.85 9.52
N LYS A 35 -10.61 5.92 10.14
CA LYS A 35 -10.41 6.70 11.36
C LYS A 35 -10.42 8.21 11.06
N GLU A 36 -10.68 9.03 12.07
CA GLU A 36 -10.84 10.49 11.92
C GLU A 36 -9.60 11.18 11.32
N TYR A 37 -8.40 10.70 11.66
CA TYR A 37 -7.12 11.23 11.18
C TYR A 37 -6.66 10.65 9.83
N GLU A 38 -7.40 9.70 9.27
CA GLU A 38 -7.12 9.10 7.96
C GLU A 38 -7.96 9.76 6.86
N LYS A 39 -7.56 9.58 5.60
CA LYS A 39 -8.35 10.02 4.43
C LYS A 39 -9.78 9.45 4.56
N PRO A 40 -10.82 10.24 4.30
CA PRO A 40 -12.18 9.81 4.54
C PRO A 40 -12.53 8.65 3.60
N VAL A 41 -13.00 7.56 4.21
CA VAL A 41 -13.64 6.44 3.55
C VAL A 41 -15.03 6.34 4.13
N VAL A 42 -16.05 6.44 3.29
CA VAL A 42 -17.46 6.37 3.72
C VAL A 42 -18.17 5.22 3.04
N ARG A 43 -19.15 4.64 3.72
CA ARG A 43 -20.08 3.69 3.12
C ARG A 43 -21.24 4.44 2.50
N VAL A 44 -21.60 4.12 1.26
CA VAL A 44 -22.80 4.66 0.60
C VAL A 44 -23.69 3.49 0.19
N GLY A 45 -24.90 3.47 0.74
CA GLY A 45 -25.83 2.36 0.58
C GLY A 45 -25.25 1.02 1.07
N GLU A 46 -25.66 -0.06 0.42
CA GLU A 46 -25.25 -1.41 0.84
C GLU A 46 -23.90 -1.85 0.24
N HIS A 47 -23.51 -1.28 -0.91
CA HIS A 47 -22.50 -1.87 -1.80
C HIS A 47 -21.20 -1.08 -1.94
N PHE A 48 -21.20 0.22 -1.59
CA PHE A 48 -20.07 1.09 -1.92
C PHE A 48 -19.30 1.54 -0.69
N ALA A 49 -17.99 1.38 -0.76
CA ALA A 49 -17.04 2.14 0.04
C ALA A 49 -16.41 3.19 -0.88
N VAL A 50 -16.34 4.43 -0.43
CA VAL A 50 -15.82 5.54 -1.23
C VAL A 50 -14.72 6.25 -0.47
N LYS A 51 -13.50 6.19 -1.00
CA LYS A 51 -12.33 6.95 -0.51
C LYS A 51 -12.23 8.23 -1.32
N PHE A 52 -12.17 9.38 -0.66
CA PHE A 52 -12.14 10.67 -1.36
C PHE A 52 -11.37 11.74 -0.61
N GLY A 53 -11.16 12.90 -1.25
CA GLY A 53 -10.58 14.09 -0.62
C GLY A 53 -9.16 14.43 -1.04
N GLY A 54 -8.64 15.51 -0.48
CA GLY A 54 -7.26 15.96 -0.72
C GLY A 54 -6.25 14.88 -0.32
N GLY A 55 -5.34 14.53 -1.23
CA GLY A 55 -4.33 13.49 -1.02
C GLY A 55 -4.79 12.06 -1.34
N VAL A 56 -6.05 11.84 -1.73
CA VAL A 56 -6.44 10.59 -2.42
C VAL A 56 -5.81 10.58 -3.81
N HIS A 57 -5.37 9.41 -4.25
CA HIS A 57 -4.73 9.25 -5.54
C HIS A 57 -5.34 8.09 -6.28
N LEU A 58 -5.86 8.34 -7.49
CA LEU A 58 -6.52 7.33 -8.32
C LEU A 58 -5.61 6.12 -8.65
N GLN A 59 -4.29 6.26 -8.45
CA GLN A 59 -3.30 5.19 -8.52
C GLN A 59 -3.64 3.98 -7.62
N GLU A 60 -4.27 4.21 -6.46
CA GLU A 60 -4.73 3.12 -5.59
C GLU A 60 -5.78 2.22 -6.27
N GLY A 61 -6.76 2.84 -6.95
CA GLY A 61 -7.76 2.11 -7.72
C GLY A 61 -7.19 1.44 -8.96
N GLU A 62 -6.26 2.12 -9.64
CA GLU A 62 -5.46 1.57 -10.72
C GLU A 62 -4.67 0.31 -10.28
N ASN A 63 -4.10 0.31 -9.07
CA ASN A 63 -3.43 -0.85 -8.47
C ASN A 63 -4.41 -2.02 -8.25
N MET A 64 -5.60 -1.76 -7.69
CA MET A 64 -6.62 -2.80 -7.52
C MET A 64 -7.08 -3.40 -8.85
N LEU A 65 -7.33 -2.57 -9.86
CA LEU A 65 -7.70 -3.03 -11.21
C LEU A 65 -6.62 -3.91 -11.85
N PHE A 66 -5.34 -3.58 -11.63
CA PHE A 66 -4.23 -4.41 -12.10
C PHE A 66 -4.18 -5.78 -11.41
N VAL A 67 -4.35 -5.82 -10.09
CA VAL A 67 -4.37 -7.06 -9.29
C VAL A 67 -5.53 -7.96 -9.72
N GLN A 68 -6.71 -7.39 -9.95
CA GLN A 68 -7.89 -8.12 -10.44
C GLN A 68 -7.70 -8.71 -11.83
N GLN A 69 -6.96 -8.03 -12.71
CA GLN A 69 -6.63 -8.53 -14.04
C GLN A 69 -5.54 -9.60 -14.04
N SER A 70 -4.70 -9.62 -13.00
CA SER A 70 -3.45 -10.40 -13.00
C SER A 70 -3.46 -11.59 -12.05
N THR A 71 -4.38 -11.63 -11.10
CA THR A 71 -4.41 -12.63 -10.02
C THR A 71 -5.85 -13.01 -9.64
N ARG A 72 -5.98 -13.98 -8.74
CA ARG A 72 -7.23 -14.38 -8.07
C ARG A 72 -7.33 -13.84 -6.65
N ILE A 73 -6.41 -12.97 -6.25
CA ILE A 73 -6.37 -12.39 -4.90
C ILE A 73 -7.66 -11.59 -4.67
N PRO A 74 -8.40 -11.84 -3.57
CA PRO A 74 -9.56 -11.04 -3.23
C PRO A 74 -9.14 -9.61 -2.88
N VAL A 75 -9.57 -8.66 -3.73
CA VAL A 75 -9.45 -7.21 -3.53
C VAL A 75 -10.80 -6.55 -3.86
N PRO A 76 -11.12 -5.37 -3.30
CA PRO A 76 -12.36 -4.67 -3.63
C PRO A 76 -12.52 -4.46 -5.14
N LYS A 77 -13.70 -4.74 -5.69
CA LYS A 77 -14.06 -4.31 -7.05
C LYS A 77 -14.03 -2.79 -7.15
N VAL A 78 -13.32 -2.26 -8.14
CA VAL A 78 -13.30 -0.83 -8.43
C VAL A 78 -14.43 -0.52 -9.41
N TYR A 79 -15.33 0.39 -9.00
CA TYR A 79 -16.48 0.80 -9.79
C TYR A 79 -16.30 2.16 -10.45
N ALA A 80 -15.57 3.08 -9.84
CA ALA A 80 -15.22 4.36 -10.46
C ALA A 80 -13.93 4.96 -9.91
N LEU A 81 -13.18 5.64 -10.78
CA LEU A 81 -12.00 6.46 -10.45
C LEU A 81 -12.13 7.79 -11.19
N PHE A 82 -12.32 8.89 -10.47
CA PHE A 82 -12.49 10.19 -11.10
C PHE A 82 -12.05 11.34 -10.21
N HIS A 83 -11.72 12.44 -10.87
CA HIS A 83 -11.51 13.73 -10.24
C HIS A 83 -12.76 14.58 -10.47
N ASP A 84 -13.32 15.13 -9.40
CA ASP A 84 -14.46 16.04 -9.47
C ASP A 84 -13.96 17.49 -9.45
N LYS A 85 -14.33 18.27 -10.47
CA LYS A 85 -13.86 19.65 -10.67
C LYS A 85 -14.56 20.67 -9.76
N GLU A 86 -15.70 20.33 -9.17
CA GLU A 86 -16.41 21.27 -8.29
C GLU A 86 -15.83 21.22 -6.87
N THR A 87 -15.51 20.02 -6.40
CA THR A 87 -14.90 19.79 -5.09
C THR A 87 -13.36 19.82 -5.12
N GLU A 88 -12.76 19.71 -6.31
CA GLU A 88 -11.30 19.53 -6.51
C GLU A 88 -10.76 18.30 -5.76
N MET A 89 -11.55 17.23 -5.71
CA MET A 89 -11.22 15.99 -4.99
C MET A 89 -11.16 14.79 -5.94
N ASP A 90 -10.25 13.87 -5.62
CA ASP A 90 -10.22 12.54 -6.23
C ASP A 90 -11.17 11.60 -5.48
N PHE A 91 -11.84 10.72 -6.23
CA PHE A 91 -12.78 9.73 -5.71
C PHE A 91 -12.45 8.34 -6.23
N ILE A 92 -12.38 7.39 -5.30
CA ILE A 92 -12.27 5.95 -5.57
C ILE A 92 -13.54 5.30 -5.03
N VAL A 93 -14.43 4.89 -5.95
CA VAL A 93 -15.64 4.15 -5.61
C VAL A 93 -15.35 2.67 -5.79
N GLN A 94 -15.46 1.91 -4.71
CA GLN A 94 -15.13 0.48 -4.69
C GLN A 94 -16.16 -0.34 -3.90
N GLU A 95 -16.04 -1.65 -3.97
CA GLU A 95 -16.82 -2.61 -3.19
C GLU A 95 -16.65 -2.37 -1.70
N TYR A 96 -17.77 -2.14 -1.01
CA TYR A 96 -17.82 -2.30 0.43
C TYR A 96 -17.69 -3.79 0.76
N ILE A 97 -16.68 -4.13 1.57
CA ILE A 97 -16.44 -5.50 2.00
C ILE A 97 -17.20 -5.73 3.32
N PRO A 98 -18.34 -6.44 3.33
CA PRO A 98 -18.96 -6.85 4.57
C PRO A 98 -18.07 -7.88 5.27
N GLY A 99 -17.82 -7.67 6.56
CA GLY A 99 -16.94 -8.54 7.33
C GLY A 99 -16.35 -7.85 8.54
N LYS A 100 -15.33 -8.47 9.12
CA LYS A 100 -14.64 -8.00 10.32
C LYS A 100 -13.24 -7.50 9.95
N ASP A 101 -12.87 -6.33 10.45
CA ASP A 101 -11.51 -5.80 10.38
C ASP A 101 -10.59 -6.65 11.28
N LEU A 102 -9.52 -7.22 10.72
CA LEU A 102 -8.60 -8.05 11.50
C LEU A 102 -7.88 -7.25 12.60
N ASP A 103 -7.63 -5.94 12.49
CA ASP A 103 -7.06 -5.11 13.58
C ASP A 103 -7.93 -5.16 14.84
N LEU A 104 -9.26 -5.33 14.67
CA LEU A 104 -10.21 -5.37 15.77
C LEU A 104 -10.38 -6.75 16.38
N ILE A 105 -10.28 -7.81 15.57
CA ILE A 105 -10.62 -9.17 16.02
C ILE A 105 -9.41 -10.09 16.19
N TRP A 106 -8.21 -9.72 15.72
CA TRP A 106 -7.05 -10.61 15.71
C TRP A 106 -6.75 -11.23 17.08
N GLY A 107 -6.73 -10.41 18.13
CA GLY A 107 -6.48 -10.87 19.50
C GLY A 107 -7.55 -11.81 20.08
N THR A 108 -8.72 -11.90 19.45
CA THR A 108 -9.83 -12.80 19.87
C THR A 108 -9.83 -14.14 19.14
N LEU A 109 -9.08 -14.25 18.03
CA LEU A 109 -9.04 -15.46 17.21
C LEU A 109 -8.19 -16.54 17.87
N GLY A 110 -8.61 -17.80 17.73
CA GLY A 110 -7.81 -18.95 18.12
C GLY A 110 -6.66 -19.21 17.14
N THR A 111 -5.67 -19.98 17.56
CA THR A 111 -4.50 -20.34 16.74
C THR A 111 -4.88 -20.96 15.40
N THR A 112 -5.87 -21.85 15.35
CA THR A 112 -6.33 -22.48 14.10
C THR A 112 -6.94 -21.48 13.12
N GLU A 113 -7.68 -20.49 13.61
CA GLU A 113 -8.28 -19.44 12.79
C GLU A 113 -7.19 -18.51 12.22
N LYS A 114 -6.24 -18.11 13.07
CA LYS A 114 -5.06 -17.33 12.66
C LYS A 114 -4.24 -18.07 11.61
N GLN A 115 -3.99 -19.36 11.81
CA GLN A 115 -3.26 -20.19 10.85
C GLN A 115 -4.00 -20.29 9.50
N ALA A 116 -5.33 -20.41 9.51
CA ALA A 116 -6.12 -20.44 8.28
C ALA A 116 -6.05 -19.09 7.52
N ILE A 117 -6.09 -17.97 8.24
CA ILE A 117 -5.93 -16.62 7.67
C ILE A 117 -4.53 -16.44 7.07
N VAL A 118 -3.49 -16.77 7.84
CA VAL A 118 -2.08 -16.64 7.42
C VAL A 118 -1.78 -17.54 6.23
N SER A 119 -2.34 -18.74 6.19
CA SER A 119 -2.24 -19.63 5.02
C SER A 119 -2.87 -19.03 3.76
N GLN A 120 -3.96 -18.26 3.87
CA GLN A 120 -4.52 -17.53 2.75
C GLN A 120 -3.57 -16.41 2.29
N LEU A 121 -3.11 -15.58 3.23
CA LEU A 121 -2.20 -14.47 2.95
C LEU A 121 -0.90 -14.93 2.31
N HIS A 122 -0.32 -16.02 2.81
CA HIS A 122 0.86 -16.65 2.21
C HIS A 122 0.66 -16.99 0.73
N ARG A 123 -0.48 -17.63 0.39
CA ARG A 123 -0.81 -17.92 -1.02
C ARG A 123 -1.00 -16.65 -1.83
N TYR A 124 -1.68 -15.65 -1.29
CA TYR A 124 -1.92 -14.38 -1.99
C TYR A 124 -0.61 -13.65 -2.28
N LEU A 125 0.31 -13.56 -1.31
CA LEU A 125 1.56 -12.84 -1.48
C LEU A 125 2.52 -13.56 -2.44
N ARG A 126 2.51 -14.90 -2.45
CA ARG A 126 3.22 -15.68 -3.48
C ARG A 126 2.64 -15.47 -4.88
N GLU A 127 1.31 -15.45 -5.01
CA GLU A 127 0.65 -15.15 -6.28
C GLU A 127 0.97 -13.72 -6.75
N LEU A 128 0.92 -12.74 -5.85
CA LEU A 128 1.25 -11.34 -6.14
C LEU A 128 2.68 -11.18 -6.64
N ARG A 129 3.64 -11.83 -5.98
CA ARG A 129 5.06 -11.81 -6.36
C ARG A 129 5.36 -12.61 -7.63
N SER A 130 4.44 -13.48 -8.06
CA SER A 130 4.60 -14.25 -9.30
C SER A 130 4.26 -13.44 -10.56
N ILE A 131 3.66 -12.25 -10.41
CA ILE A 131 3.35 -11.39 -11.54
C ILE A 131 4.67 -10.95 -12.21
N PRO A 132 4.84 -11.15 -13.54
CA PRO A 132 6.08 -10.81 -14.22
C PRO A 132 6.45 -9.33 -14.05
N SER A 133 7.69 -9.11 -13.61
CA SER A 133 8.23 -7.78 -13.43
C SER A 133 8.45 -7.06 -14.78
N PRO A 134 8.17 -5.74 -14.88
CA PRO A 134 8.52 -4.93 -16.03
C PRO A 134 9.99 -4.47 -16.01
N GLY A 135 10.78 -4.86 -15.00
CA GLY A 135 12.21 -4.54 -14.92
C GLY A 135 12.53 -3.12 -14.44
N TYR A 136 11.60 -2.47 -13.73
CA TYR A 136 11.83 -1.18 -13.10
C TYR A 136 11.23 -1.16 -11.68
N TYR A 137 11.72 -0.25 -10.84
CA TYR A 137 11.20 0.00 -9.49
C TYR A 137 10.32 1.25 -9.51
N GLY A 138 9.08 1.16 -9.03
CA GLY A 138 8.13 2.26 -9.12
C GLY A 138 6.66 1.83 -9.11
N GLY A 139 5.75 2.78 -9.23
CA GLY A 139 4.33 2.48 -9.41
C GLY A 139 4.04 1.75 -10.74
N LEU A 140 2.86 1.16 -10.86
CA LEU A 140 2.41 0.56 -12.12
C LEU A 140 2.50 1.54 -13.29
N TRP A 141 2.78 1.03 -14.49
CA TRP A 141 2.87 1.84 -15.71
C TRP A 141 3.76 3.09 -15.57
N LYS A 142 4.90 2.96 -14.89
CA LYS A 142 5.88 4.03 -14.60
C LYS A 142 5.30 5.21 -13.81
N GLN A 143 4.25 4.96 -13.02
CA GLN A 143 3.70 5.95 -12.10
C GLN A 143 4.67 6.21 -10.92
N PRO A 144 4.54 7.38 -10.26
CA PRO A 144 5.27 7.71 -9.05
C PRO A 144 5.15 6.63 -7.96
N ILE A 145 6.22 6.44 -7.20
CA ILE A 145 6.23 5.70 -5.94
C ILE A 145 5.35 6.44 -4.93
N ARG A 146 4.52 5.69 -4.20
CA ARG A 146 3.59 6.21 -3.19
C ARG A 146 3.95 5.81 -1.77
N ASP A 147 5.00 4.99 -1.60
CA ASP A 147 5.49 4.63 -0.28
C ASP A 147 6.05 5.86 0.47
N TYR A 148 5.80 5.93 1.77
CA TYR A 148 6.17 7.07 2.62
C TYR A 148 7.69 7.24 2.76
N HIS A 149 8.48 6.21 2.45
CA HIS A 149 9.93 6.32 2.35
C HIS A 149 10.38 7.24 1.18
N PHE A 150 9.48 7.59 0.26
CA PHE A 150 9.74 8.40 -0.94
C PHE A 150 8.87 9.69 -1.02
N THR A 151 8.26 10.11 0.09
CA THR A 151 7.45 11.34 0.16
C THR A 151 8.25 12.48 0.79
N VAL A 152 8.16 13.73 0.34
CA VAL A 152 8.87 14.83 1.02
C VAL A 152 7.84 15.81 1.53
N GLY A 153 7.48 15.67 2.81
CA GLY A 153 6.40 16.44 3.46
C GLY A 153 5.77 15.65 4.61
N ASN A 154 4.71 16.21 5.21
CA ASN A 154 3.87 15.45 6.16
C ASN A 154 3.37 14.16 5.47
N PRO A 155 3.30 13.03 6.18
CA PRO A 155 2.71 11.81 5.65
C PRO A 155 1.35 12.10 5.00
N GLY A 156 1.21 11.83 3.70
CA GLY A 156 -0.10 11.82 3.01
C GLY A 156 -0.39 12.90 1.97
N HIS A 157 0.55 13.76 1.55
CA HIS A 157 0.22 14.91 0.69
C HIS A 157 1.06 15.01 -0.59
N GLU A 158 0.88 14.08 -1.52
CA GLU A 158 1.48 14.03 -2.88
C GLU A 158 2.87 13.39 -2.97
N PRO A 159 3.18 12.66 -4.07
CA PRO A 159 4.53 12.19 -4.34
C PRO A 159 5.45 13.38 -4.55
N ASP A 160 6.73 13.18 -4.28
CA ASP A 160 7.71 14.19 -4.65
C ASP A 160 7.67 14.46 -6.16
N GLN A 161 7.60 15.72 -6.55
CA GLN A 161 7.61 16.13 -7.95
C GLN A 161 8.96 15.83 -8.62
N ASP A 162 10.03 15.66 -7.83
CA ASP A 162 11.32 15.19 -8.30
C ASP A 162 11.28 13.70 -8.66
N ARG A 163 11.36 13.41 -9.96
CA ARG A 163 11.45 12.06 -10.51
C ARG A 163 12.68 11.30 -10.03
N ALA A 164 13.73 11.97 -9.57
CA ALA A 164 14.87 11.32 -8.93
C ALA A 164 14.52 10.72 -7.56
N ILE A 165 13.37 11.09 -6.97
CA ILE A 165 12.80 10.46 -5.77
C ILE A 165 11.62 9.56 -6.18
N SER A 166 10.63 10.13 -6.85
CA SER A 166 9.37 9.44 -7.11
C SER A 166 9.43 8.38 -8.21
N GLY A 167 10.51 8.33 -8.99
CA GLY A 167 10.72 7.27 -9.98
C GLY A 167 9.85 7.36 -11.24
N PRO A 168 9.83 6.30 -12.06
CA PRO A 168 10.44 4.99 -11.81
C PRO A 168 11.97 5.01 -11.85
N HIS A 169 12.59 3.96 -11.32
CA HIS A 169 14.04 3.73 -11.30
C HIS A 169 14.37 2.44 -12.06
N GLU A 170 15.44 2.45 -12.84
CA GLU A 170 15.83 1.31 -13.69
C GLU A 170 16.70 0.28 -12.94
N THR A 171 17.37 0.69 -11.87
CA THR A 171 18.22 -0.18 -11.06
C THR A 171 17.93 -0.06 -9.58
N GLU A 172 18.28 -1.09 -8.81
CA GLU A 172 18.15 -1.10 -7.36
C GLU A 172 18.95 0.02 -6.70
N GLU A 173 20.13 0.35 -7.24
CA GLU A 173 20.96 1.44 -6.75
C GLU A 173 20.30 2.81 -6.94
N GLN A 174 19.64 3.03 -8.09
CA GLN A 174 18.87 4.27 -8.33
C GLN A 174 17.70 4.38 -7.36
N TRP A 175 16.99 3.28 -7.14
CA TRP A 175 15.89 3.20 -6.18
C TRP A 175 16.36 3.47 -4.74
N ALA A 176 17.49 2.89 -4.33
CA ALA A 176 18.06 3.12 -3.01
C ALA A 176 18.53 4.58 -2.85
N GLU A 177 19.20 5.15 -3.86
CA GLU A 177 19.60 6.55 -3.89
C GLU A 177 18.39 7.49 -3.77
N ALA A 178 17.27 7.18 -4.43
CA ALA A 178 16.03 7.93 -4.32
C ALA A 178 15.48 7.97 -2.89
N MET A 179 15.54 6.86 -2.17
CA MET A 179 15.17 6.78 -0.76
C MET A 179 16.07 7.70 0.10
N PHE A 180 17.38 7.74 -0.18
CA PHE A 180 18.28 8.66 0.53
C PHE A 180 18.07 10.12 0.16
N ARG A 181 17.77 10.45 -1.10
CA ARG A 181 17.45 11.82 -1.51
C ARG A 181 16.23 12.34 -0.76
N CYS A 182 15.22 11.48 -0.58
CA CYS A 182 14.06 11.76 0.25
C CYS A 182 14.47 12.06 1.71
N ALA A 183 15.28 11.19 2.31
CA ALA A 183 15.78 11.39 3.67
C ALA A 183 16.64 12.65 3.84
N ASP A 184 17.51 12.97 2.87
CA ASP A 184 18.34 14.17 2.88
C ASP A 184 17.49 15.44 2.96
N ARG A 185 16.34 15.48 2.26
CA ARG A 185 15.40 16.62 2.30
C ARG A 185 14.68 16.76 3.64
N ARG A 186 14.54 15.67 4.41
CA ARG A 186 13.95 15.68 5.76
C ARG A 186 14.99 15.90 6.87
N THR A 187 16.28 15.83 6.55
CA THR A 187 17.34 15.89 7.54
C THR A 187 17.65 17.33 7.92
N GLU A 188 17.39 17.70 9.17
CA GLU A 188 17.54 19.08 9.64
C GLU A 188 18.96 19.39 10.17
N THR A 189 19.67 18.40 10.69
CA THR A 189 20.95 18.64 11.39
C THR A 189 22.19 18.20 10.60
N GLU A 190 23.31 18.90 10.80
CA GLU A 190 24.62 18.52 10.23
C GLU A 190 25.09 17.14 10.73
N ARG A 191 24.76 16.79 11.98
CA ARG A 191 25.07 15.48 12.56
C ARG A 191 24.39 14.37 11.75
N ASP A 192 23.11 14.54 11.47
CA ASP A 192 22.31 13.52 10.78
C ASP A 192 22.73 13.43 9.30
N ARG A 193 23.09 14.55 8.65
CA ARG A 193 23.69 14.53 7.30
C ARG A 193 25.00 13.74 7.25
N ARG A 194 25.88 13.91 8.23
CA ARG A 194 27.14 13.13 8.32
C ARG A 194 26.88 11.66 8.58
N MET A 195 25.92 11.35 9.47
CA MET A 195 25.50 9.99 9.74
C MET A 195 24.95 9.31 8.47
N MET A 196 24.02 9.96 7.76
CA MET A 196 23.44 9.46 6.50
C MET A 196 24.50 9.22 5.43
N SER A 197 25.43 10.16 5.25
CA SER A 197 26.55 10.00 4.30
C SER A 197 27.43 8.79 4.63
N LEU A 198 27.68 8.50 5.91
CA LEU A 198 28.47 7.34 6.34
C LEU A 198 27.71 6.03 6.11
N VAL A 199 26.40 6.00 6.37
CA VAL A 199 25.61 4.77 6.29
C VAL A 199 25.23 4.39 4.87
N ARG A 200 25.09 5.35 3.95
CA ARG A 200 24.65 5.11 2.54
C ARG A 200 25.43 3.98 1.85
N ARG A 201 26.74 3.92 2.05
CA ARG A 201 27.60 2.86 1.47
C ARG A 201 27.25 1.44 1.93
N HIS A 202 26.69 1.29 3.13
CA HIS A 202 26.29 0.00 3.66
C HIS A 202 24.98 -0.47 3.02
N TYR A 203 24.06 0.45 2.73
CA TYR A 203 22.85 0.12 1.99
C TYR A 203 23.17 -0.39 0.58
N TYR A 204 24.12 0.21 -0.14
CA TYR A 204 24.52 -0.34 -1.45
C TYR A 204 25.16 -1.73 -1.38
N ALA A 205 25.67 -2.13 -0.22
CA ALA A 205 26.20 -3.47 -0.01
C ALA A 205 25.11 -4.47 0.37
N VAL A 206 24.01 -4.01 0.98
CA VAL A 206 22.90 -4.87 1.43
C VAL A 206 21.78 -4.93 0.40
N PHE A 207 21.33 -3.79 -0.11
CA PHE A 207 20.31 -3.69 -1.15
C PHE A 207 20.94 -3.96 -2.51
N LYS A 208 21.27 -5.23 -2.74
CA LYS A 208 21.86 -5.69 -3.98
C LYS A 208 21.32 -7.06 -4.38
N GLY A 209 20.83 -7.15 -5.62
CA GLY A 209 20.39 -8.40 -6.22
C GLY A 209 18.92 -8.71 -5.94
N HIS A 210 18.14 -7.70 -5.56
CA HIS A 210 16.70 -7.85 -5.33
C HIS A 210 15.92 -7.34 -6.53
N GLU A 211 15.42 -8.27 -7.34
CA GLU A 211 14.57 -7.96 -8.49
C GLU A 211 13.28 -7.23 -8.05
N PRO A 212 12.74 -6.33 -8.90
CA PRO A 212 11.49 -5.66 -8.60
C PRO A 212 10.33 -6.64 -8.67
N VAL A 213 9.61 -6.82 -7.57
CA VAL A 213 8.39 -7.64 -7.47
C VAL A 213 7.19 -6.79 -7.10
N PHE A 214 5.99 -7.16 -7.57
CA PHE A 214 4.80 -6.43 -7.21
C PHE A 214 4.47 -6.67 -5.73
N THR A 215 4.36 -5.58 -4.98
CA THR A 215 4.31 -5.56 -3.52
C THR A 215 3.17 -4.65 -3.10
N HIS A 216 2.43 -5.03 -2.05
CA HIS A 216 1.38 -4.21 -1.46
C HIS A 216 1.99 -3.07 -0.63
N GLY A 217 3.01 -3.39 0.18
CA GLY A 217 3.80 -2.43 0.96
C GLY A 217 3.13 -1.95 2.24
N ASN A 218 2.09 -2.65 2.71
CA ASN A 218 1.30 -2.25 3.89
C ASN A 218 0.43 -3.40 4.43
N ILE A 219 0.92 -4.64 4.41
CA ILE A 219 0.17 -5.81 4.90
C ILE A 219 0.13 -5.79 6.43
N LEU A 220 -0.94 -5.19 6.97
CA LEU A 220 -1.19 -5.05 8.40
C LEU A 220 -2.65 -5.41 8.68
N PRO A 221 -3.01 -5.84 9.90
CA PRO A 221 -4.36 -6.29 10.23
C PRO A 221 -5.46 -5.32 9.80
N ARG A 222 -5.24 -4.01 9.96
CA ARG A 222 -6.20 -2.95 9.57
C ARG A 222 -6.52 -2.88 8.07
N ASN A 223 -5.69 -3.52 7.25
CA ASN A 223 -5.84 -3.57 5.80
C ASN A 223 -6.35 -4.93 5.32
N LEU A 224 -6.85 -5.75 6.25
CA LEU A 224 -7.36 -7.09 5.99
C LEU A 224 -8.78 -7.23 6.54
N MET A 225 -9.70 -7.54 5.64
CA MET A 225 -11.10 -7.79 5.98
C MET A 225 -11.41 -9.28 5.91
N LEU A 226 -11.98 -9.85 6.97
CA LEU A 226 -12.45 -11.22 7.00
C LEU A 226 -13.95 -11.26 6.71
N ARG A 227 -14.32 -11.83 5.57
CA ARG A 227 -15.73 -12.10 5.21
C ARG A 227 -16.30 -13.24 6.06
N ASP A 228 -17.62 -13.30 6.15
CA ASP A 228 -18.33 -14.36 6.89
C ASP A 228 -18.09 -15.75 6.31
N ASP A 229 -17.75 -15.86 5.03
CA ASP A 229 -17.36 -17.11 4.37
C ASP A 229 -15.91 -17.54 4.65
N GLY A 230 -15.17 -16.77 5.47
CA GLY A 230 -13.78 -17.03 5.82
C GLY A 230 -12.76 -16.47 4.83
N THR A 231 -13.20 -15.80 3.76
CA THR A 231 -12.30 -15.18 2.78
C THR A 231 -11.64 -13.93 3.35
N VAL A 232 -10.32 -13.88 3.29
CA VAL A 232 -9.55 -12.68 3.60
C VAL A 232 -9.45 -11.79 2.35
N VAL A 233 -9.84 -10.52 2.48
CA VAL A 233 -9.77 -9.50 1.43
C VAL A 233 -8.74 -8.44 1.80
N ILE A 234 -7.83 -8.14 0.87
CA ILE A 234 -6.78 -7.13 1.06
C ILE A 234 -7.29 -5.78 0.54
N ILE A 235 -7.25 -4.75 1.39
CA ILE A 235 -7.65 -3.37 1.09
C ILE A 235 -6.46 -2.41 1.22
N ASP A 236 -6.66 -1.13 0.86
CA ASP A 236 -5.63 -0.06 0.97
C ASP A 236 -4.37 -0.30 0.11
N TRP A 237 -4.59 -0.38 -1.20
CA TRP A 237 -3.55 -0.60 -2.22
C TRP A 237 -2.78 0.69 -2.60
N GLU A 238 -2.85 1.72 -1.76
CA GLU A 238 -2.25 3.05 -2.00
C GLU A 238 -0.75 3.00 -2.26
N ARG A 239 -0.04 2.12 -1.55
CA ARG A 239 1.42 2.02 -1.58
C ARG A 239 1.94 1.00 -2.57
N ALA A 240 1.06 0.26 -3.23
CA ALA A 240 1.46 -0.85 -4.07
C ALA A 240 2.26 -0.42 -5.30
N GLY A 241 3.19 -1.28 -5.71
CA GLY A 241 4.16 -0.98 -6.76
C GLY A 241 5.21 -2.08 -6.92
N TRP A 242 6.16 -1.84 -7.81
CA TRP A 242 7.33 -2.65 -8.05
C TRP A 242 8.46 -2.21 -7.11
N TYR A 243 8.81 -3.06 -6.16
CA TYR A 243 9.82 -2.79 -5.13
C TYR A 243 10.78 -3.97 -5.02
N PRO A 244 11.97 -3.80 -4.40
CA PRO A 244 12.87 -4.92 -4.11
C PRO A 244 12.16 -6.06 -3.37
N SER A 245 12.57 -7.30 -3.61
CA SER A 245 11.92 -8.50 -3.05
C SER A 245 11.79 -8.51 -1.52
N PHE A 246 12.66 -7.77 -0.82
CA PHE A 246 12.62 -7.63 0.63
C PHE A 246 11.55 -6.68 1.17
N TRP A 247 11.00 -5.80 0.32
CA TRP A 247 10.26 -4.61 0.76
C TRP A 247 9.03 -4.94 1.60
N GLU A 248 8.18 -5.89 1.15
CA GLU A 248 6.98 -6.27 1.90
C GLU A 248 7.30 -6.78 3.31
N TYR A 249 8.34 -7.62 3.45
CA TYR A 249 8.77 -8.15 4.74
C TYR A 249 9.25 -7.02 5.66
N CYS A 250 10.16 -6.17 5.17
CA CYS A 250 10.68 -5.06 5.95
C CYS A 250 9.57 -4.09 6.38
N CYS A 251 8.69 -3.67 5.47
CA CYS A 251 7.58 -2.77 5.77
C CYS A 251 6.59 -3.39 6.76
N THR A 252 6.26 -4.67 6.60
CA THR A 252 5.34 -5.38 7.51
C THR A 252 5.92 -5.46 8.91
N VAL A 253 7.18 -5.89 9.06
CA VAL A 253 7.84 -6.02 10.38
C VAL A 253 8.04 -4.67 11.06
N MET A 254 8.49 -3.64 10.33
CA MET A 254 8.74 -2.32 10.91
C MET A 254 7.47 -1.64 11.45
N LEU A 255 6.29 -2.02 10.94
CA LEU A 255 5.01 -1.42 11.31
C LEU A 255 4.22 -2.26 12.35
N VAL A 256 4.82 -3.34 12.87
CA VAL A 256 4.25 -4.12 13.99
C VAL A 256 4.14 -3.23 15.23
N LYS A 257 2.97 -3.26 15.87
CA LYS A 257 2.67 -2.47 17.08
C LYS A 257 3.02 -3.19 18.39
N TYR A 258 3.30 -4.49 18.35
CA TYR A 258 3.57 -5.35 19.51
C TYR A 258 2.46 -5.31 20.58
N ILE A 259 1.21 -5.09 20.17
CA ILE A 259 0.02 -5.11 21.04
C ILE A 259 -0.64 -6.50 21.11
N ASP A 260 -0.25 -7.39 20.20
CA ASP A 260 -0.72 -8.77 20.06
C ASP A 260 0.38 -9.64 19.43
N ASP A 261 0.03 -10.88 19.08
CA ASP A 261 0.92 -11.87 18.48
C ASP A 261 1.03 -11.75 16.95
N TRP A 262 0.46 -10.74 16.27
CA TRP A 262 0.51 -10.62 14.79
C TRP A 262 1.94 -10.75 14.25
N GLY A 263 2.90 -10.15 14.94
CA GLY A 263 4.31 -10.18 14.57
C GLY A 263 4.91 -11.60 14.49
N GLU A 264 4.39 -12.54 15.29
CA GLU A 264 4.86 -13.93 15.35
C GLU A 264 4.45 -14.71 14.08
N TRP A 265 3.43 -14.25 13.37
CA TRP A 265 2.89 -14.90 12.17
C TRP A 265 3.49 -14.38 10.86
N ILE A 266 4.32 -13.33 10.90
CA ILE A 266 4.88 -12.71 9.69
C ILE A 266 5.76 -13.71 8.93
N SER A 267 6.57 -14.49 9.64
CA SER A 267 7.43 -15.53 9.06
C SER A 267 6.66 -16.68 8.41
N GLU A 268 5.43 -16.94 8.86
CA GLU A 268 4.56 -17.93 8.20
C GLU A 268 3.88 -17.33 6.95
N MET A 269 3.61 -16.03 6.98
CA MET A 269 2.97 -15.30 5.89
C MET A 269 3.93 -15.00 4.72
N LEU A 270 5.21 -14.73 5.00
CA LEU A 270 6.22 -14.32 4.04
C LEU A 270 7.41 -15.29 4.07
N ASP A 271 7.69 -15.94 2.94
CA ASP A 271 8.70 -17.03 2.84
C ASP A 271 10.13 -16.64 3.26
N ASP A 272 10.51 -15.37 3.05
CA ASP A 272 11.89 -14.90 3.20
C ASP A 272 11.99 -13.85 4.32
N GLU A 273 12.86 -14.13 5.28
CA GLU A 273 13.19 -13.21 6.37
C GLU A 273 14.47 -12.44 6.02
N TYR A 274 14.29 -11.29 5.37
CA TYR A 274 15.36 -10.41 4.91
C TYR A 274 16.03 -9.66 6.07
N HIS A 275 16.74 -10.38 6.93
CA HIS A 275 17.24 -9.86 8.21
C HIS A 275 18.21 -8.69 8.07
N ALA A 276 19.12 -8.75 7.10
CA ALA A 276 20.10 -7.69 6.88
C ALA A 276 19.39 -6.43 6.39
N GLU A 277 18.50 -6.59 5.41
CA GLU A 277 17.71 -5.52 4.82
C GLU A 277 16.80 -4.88 5.87
N LEU A 278 16.14 -5.70 6.70
CA LEU A 278 15.32 -5.23 7.83
C LEU A 278 16.13 -4.40 8.82
N GLY A 279 17.34 -4.85 9.18
CA GLY A 279 18.22 -4.11 10.08
C GLY A 279 18.59 -2.73 9.53
N TRP A 280 18.90 -2.64 8.23
CA TRP A 280 19.19 -1.37 7.58
C TRP A 280 17.95 -0.51 7.38
N MET A 281 16.82 -1.08 6.96
CA MET A 281 15.54 -0.39 6.83
C MET A 281 15.07 0.22 8.17
N SER A 282 15.27 -0.50 9.28
CA SER A 282 14.92 -0.01 10.62
C SER A 282 15.78 1.19 11.03
N ASN A 283 17.09 1.17 10.70
CA ASN A 283 17.95 2.33 10.90
C ASN A 283 17.54 3.51 10.01
N HIS A 284 17.11 3.24 8.77
CA HIS A 284 16.60 4.26 7.87
C HIS A 284 15.33 4.90 8.44
N ARG A 285 14.38 4.09 8.94
CA ARG A 285 13.11 4.54 9.51
C ARG A 285 13.32 5.64 10.57
N HIS A 286 14.30 5.51 11.45
CA HIS A 286 14.59 6.52 12.47
C HIS A 286 15.03 7.88 11.89
N ALA A 287 15.55 7.90 10.66
CA ALA A 287 15.96 9.11 9.95
C ALA A 287 14.86 9.75 9.10
N VAL A 288 13.76 9.03 8.81
CA VAL A 288 12.67 9.50 7.94
C VAL A 288 11.32 9.60 8.64
N VAL A 289 11.01 8.77 9.63
CA VAL A 289 9.68 8.69 10.24
C VAL A 289 9.65 9.46 11.56
N PHE A 290 8.92 10.57 11.59
CA PHE A 290 8.49 11.19 12.83
C PHE A 290 7.51 10.25 13.53
N TYR A 291 7.77 9.94 14.81
CA TYR A 291 6.79 9.29 15.66
C TYR A 291 5.59 10.25 15.79
N TYR A 292 4.47 9.91 15.15
CA TYR A 292 3.16 10.48 15.45
C TYR A 292 2.38 9.45 16.28
#